data_AF-A0A959ZUK0-F1
#
_entry.id   AF-A0A959ZUK0-F1
#
_cell.length_a   1.000
_cell.length_b   1.000
_cell.length_c   1.000
_cell.angle_alpha   90.00
_cell.angle_beta   90.00
_cell.angle_gamma   90.00
#
_symmetry.space_group_name_H-M   'P 1'
#
loop_
_entity.id
_entity.type
_entity.pdbx_description
1 polymer ?
#
loop_
_entity_poly.entity_id
_entity_poly.type
_entity_poly.pdbx_seq_one_letter_code
_entity_poly.pdbx_strand_id
1 'polypeptide(L)'
;MSDPLSIAITCPYPWPPGSDLAWEVAAQADALHRRGHRVTLLVPGTRNAAPDDGTDGPRVVLVGRAIKTGRTRSVAGPLELAAGLESQLASASFDVVHIHDPLAPYPALTALRHTNAAAIGWFHRPLSGAAFLGPLIERAVNRLDLRLADSAVVRRAANQVIPGDFLVVPPGAHDVPPPEEPGLAIVARGRDRAGMRFALAVARALVGELRGSVRLMGPPEAPWRTRAAVPKALRDHVEVVTDTGPDSWRALLGSAGSVLLATPEDVAGPIARMAASSGRQLIAPRCDEALELREAPGVRLAAPFSRGEWIDATRQAMNAAPGPPGGAVGHDALAETLERLSLEAITARRAAAEDRLESVTVDFRLRVTPGMDPNQVAKACAQAGLDAVAVVSPGGLEPAQAVADAAPEDLSVIVGQEVRTADGVIVGLFLVESIPDGESLEMTARRIAEQGGMVVVPHPDSAEVPSADLLRDRSVLIDAVELVTAVGGQGSVDTARAAARLGLNVVAGTGSAGLEGVGAVAVRLRSFSDGRDCVAALRNARIVRPLPGRRARRGRHRAARST
;
A
#
# COMPACT_ATOMS: atom_id res chain seq x y z
N MET A 1 14.64 -13.84 22.93
CA MET A 1 13.59 -13.90 21.90
C MET A 1 12.44 -13.05 22.40
N SER A 2 11.91 -12.17 21.56
CA SER A 2 10.72 -11.39 21.86
C SER A 2 9.49 -12.30 21.98
N ASP A 3 8.40 -11.82 22.59
CA ASP A 3 7.16 -12.59 22.66
C ASP A 3 6.60 -12.87 21.25
N PRO A 4 6.00 -14.06 21.03
CA PRO A 4 5.53 -14.46 19.70
C PRO A 4 4.37 -13.58 19.22
N LEU A 5 4.68 -12.70 18.27
CA LEU A 5 3.72 -11.84 17.57
C LEU A 5 2.70 -12.64 16.73
N SER A 6 1.49 -12.11 16.65
CA SER A 6 0.45 -12.47 15.66
C SER A 6 0.59 -11.56 14.44
N ILE A 7 1.04 -12.11 13.31
CA ILE A 7 1.40 -11.37 12.10
C ILE A 7 0.45 -11.76 10.96
N ALA A 8 -0.27 -10.79 10.40
CA ALA A 8 -0.92 -11.00 9.10
C ALA A 8 -0.02 -10.48 7.98
N ILE A 9 0.04 -11.20 6.87
CA ILE A 9 0.73 -10.76 5.66
C ILE A 9 -0.26 -10.82 4.50
N THR A 10 -0.42 -9.73 3.76
CA THR A 10 -1.28 -9.69 2.58
C THR A 10 -0.50 -9.25 1.34
N CYS A 11 -0.81 -9.86 0.21
CA CYS A 11 -0.25 -9.49 -1.08
C CYS A 11 -1.32 -9.58 -2.19
N PRO A 12 -1.19 -8.82 -3.29
CA PRO A 12 -2.20 -8.78 -4.35
C PRO A 12 -2.18 -10.00 -5.27
N TYR A 13 -1.16 -10.85 -5.13
CA TYR A 13 -0.93 -12.01 -6.00
C TYR A 13 -1.50 -13.30 -5.41
N PRO A 14 -1.92 -14.24 -6.26
CA PRO A 14 -2.66 -15.39 -5.78
C PRO A 14 -1.79 -16.51 -5.23
N TRP A 15 -2.44 -17.34 -4.41
CA TRP A 15 -1.94 -18.61 -3.90
C TRP A 15 -2.41 -19.81 -4.74
N PRO A 16 -1.62 -20.89 -4.89
CA PRO A 16 -0.20 -20.99 -4.55
C PRO A 16 0.68 -19.97 -5.30
N PRO A 17 1.88 -19.65 -4.79
CA PRO A 17 2.75 -18.66 -5.40
C PRO A 17 3.12 -18.98 -6.85
N GLY A 18 2.96 -17.99 -7.73
CA GLY A 18 3.32 -18.10 -9.16
C GLY A 18 3.91 -16.82 -9.74
N SER A 19 4.32 -15.89 -8.89
CA SER A 19 4.96 -14.63 -9.25
C SER A 19 6.08 -14.33 -8.27
N ASP A 20 7.08 -13.56 -8.71
CA ASP A 20 8.24 -13.13 -7.90
C ASP A 20 7.82 -12.69 -6.49
N LEU A 21 6.88 -11.74 -6.41
CA LEU A 21 6.42 -11.21 -5.12
C LEU A 21 5.69 -12.27 -4.29
N ALA A 22 4.89 -13.16 -4.89
CA ALA A 22 4.20 -14.20 -4.14
C ALA A 22 5.19 -15.21 -3.54
N TRP A 23 6.26 -15.54 -4.27
CA TRP A 23 7.33 -16.41 -3.75
C TRP A 23 8.14 -15.73 -2.64
N GLU A 24 8.45 -14.45 -2.79
CA GLU A 24 9.14 -13.67 -1.76
C GLU A 24 8.31 -13.55 -0.47
N VAL A 25 7.01 -13.25 -0.60
CA VAL A 25 6.07 -13.19 0.52
C VAL A 25 5.94 -14.53 1.23
N ALA A 26 5.91 -15.64 0.49
CA ALA A 26 5.90 -16.98 1.07
C ALA A 26 7.18 -17.25 1.88
N ALA A 27 8.36 -16.95 1.30
CA ALA A 27 9.65 -17.14 1.98
C ALA A 27 9.80 -16.26 3.23
N GLN A 28 9.31 -15.03 3.19
CA GLN A 28 9.23 -14.14 4.35
C GLN A 28 8.31 -14.73 5.44
N ALA A 29 7.13 -15.22 5.06
CA ALA A 29 6.18 -15.80 5.99
C ALA A 29 6.77 -17.03 6.68
N ASP A 30 7.44 -17.91 5.93
CA ASP A 30 8.14 -19.07 6.47
C ASP A 30 9.26 -18.66 7.42
N ALA A 31 10.05 -17.64 7.08
CA ALA A 31 11.14 -17.16 7.92
C ALA A 31 10.63 -16.57 9.25
N LEU A 32 9.56 -15.76 9.21
CA LEU A 32 8.91 -15.24 10.43
C LEU A 32 8.28 -16.37 11.26
N HIS A 33 7.70 -17.38 10.62
CA HIS A 33 7.14 -18.55 11.30
C HIS A 33 8.22 -19.38 12.00
N ARG A 34 9.37 -19.64 11.33
CA ARG A 34 10.52 -20.34 11.94
C ARG A 34 11.10 -19.62 13.17
N ARG A 35 10.90 -18.30 13.26
CA ARG A 35 11.28 -17.50 14.45
C ARG A 35 10.29 -17.62 15.62
N GLY A 36 9.19 -18.35 15.44
CA GLY A 36 8.17 -18.63 16.46
C GLY A 36 6.95 -17.71 16.41
N HIS A 37 6.81 -16.87 15.37
CA HIS A 37 5.64 -16.02 15.23
C HIS A 37 4.44 -16.77 14.64
N ARG A 38 3.24 -16.34 15.02
CA ARG A 38 1.98 -16.84 14.44
C ARG A 38 1.71 -16.05 13.17
N VAL A 39 2.09 -16.61 12.03
CA VAL A 39 1.98 -15.94 10.72
C VAL A 39 0.74 -16.43 9.97
N THR A 40 -0.07 -15.50 9.48
CA THR A 40 -1.23 -15.77 8.63
C THR A 40 -1.13 -15.00 7.31
N LEU A 41 -1.12 -15.72 6.20
CA LEU A 41 -1.19 -15.17 4.85
C LEU A 41 -2.66 -14.94 4.45
N LEU A 42 -3.02 -13.69 4.17
CA LEU A 42 -4.33 -13.26 3.69
C LEU A 42 -4.22 -12.90 2.20
N VAL A 43 -4.45 -13.87 1.32
CA VAL A 43 -4.15 -13.77 -0.11
C VAL A 43 -5.29 -14.27 -1.00
N PRO A 44 -5.43 -13.78 -2.25
CA PRO A 44 -6.38 -14.35 -3.18
C PRO A 44 -5.99 -15.80 -3.56
N GLY A 45 -6.97 -16.65 -3.85
CA GLY A 45 -6.74 -18.01 -4.33
C GLY A 45 -6.86 -18.13 -5.85
N THR A 46 -6.04 -18.98 -6.46
CA THR A 46 -6.34 -19.53 -7.79
C THR A 46 -7.54 -20.47 -7.73
N ARG A 47 -8.06 -20.89 -8.90
CA ARG A 47 -9.25 -21.78 -8.99
C ARG A 47 -9.07 -23.10 -8.21
N ASN A 48 -7.85 -23.62 -8.15
CA ASN A 48 -7.52 -24.90 -7.52
C ASN A 48 -6.75 -24.70 -6.21
N ALA A 49 -6.72 -23.48 -5.66
CA ALA A 49 -6.06 -23.21 -4.40
C ALA A 49 -6.83 -23.85 -3.25
N ALA A 50 -6.09 -24.45 -2.31
CA ALA A 50 -6.60 -24.87 -1.03
C ALA A 50 -6.01 -23.95 0.07
N PRO A 51 -6.79 -23.62 1.11
CA PRO A 51 -6.25 -22.99 2.31
C PRO A 51 -5.32 -23.97 3.04
N ASP A 52 -4.46 -23.42 3.88
CA ASP A 52 -3.55 -24.17 4.76
C ASP A 52 -3.86 -23.75 6.20
N ASP A 53 -4.06 -24.72 7.09
CA ASP A 53 -4.38 -24.45 8.50
C ASP A 53 -3.15 -24.07 9.33
N GLY A 54 -1.95 -24.22 8.77
CA GLY A 54 -0.69 -23.82 9.38
C GLY A 54 -0.16 -24.81 10.41
N THR A 55 -0.41 -26.11 10.25
CA THR A 55 0.15 -27.14 11.15
C THR A 55 1.67 -27.22 11.11
N ASP A 56 2.27 -27.10 9.93
CA ASP A 56 3.73 -27.22 9.71
C ASP A 56 4.35 -25.96 9.07
N GLY A 57 3.64 -24.83 9.10
CA GLY A 57 4.07 -23.60 8.42
C GLY A 57 3.14 -22.40 8.67
N PRO A 58 3.32 -21.29 7.94
CA PRO A 58 2.41 -20.16 8.01
C PRO A 58 1.00 -20.57 7.56
N ARG A 59 -0.01 -20.13 8.31
CA ARG A 59 -1.41 -20.38 7.96
C ARG A 59 -1.76 -19.62 6.68
N VAL A 60 -2.47 -20.24 5.73
CA VAL A 60 -2.91 -19.59 4.49
C VAL A 60 -4.42 -19.51 4.45
N VAL A 61 -4.94 -18.27 4.44
CA VAL A 61 -6.37 -17.99 4.30
C VAL A 61 -6.64 -17.35 2.94
N LEU A 62 -7.45 -18.06 2.15
CA LEU A 62 -7.91 -17.58 0.85
C LEU A 62 -9.06 -16.59 1.06
N VAL A 63 -8.78 -15.30 0.90
CA VAL A 63 -9.75 -14.22 1.15
C VAL A 63 -10.68 -13.95 -0.03
N GLY A 64 -10.52 -14.65 -1.15
CA GLY A 64 -11.33 -14.51 -2.36
C GLY A 64 -10.63 -15.10 -3.58
N ARG A 65 -11.23 -14.96 -4.77
CA ARG A 65 -10.64 -15.49 -6.02
C ARG A 65 -9.82 -14.47 -6.78
N ALA A 66 -8.74 -14.95 -7.38
CA ALA A 66 -7.95 -14.20 -8.34
C ALA A 66 -8.68 -14.11 -9.69
N ILE A 67 -8.73 -12.92 -10.27
CA ILE A 67 -9.25 -12.64 -11.61
C ILE A 67 -8.08 -12.36 -12.54
N LYS A 68 -8.15 -12.84 -13.79
CA LYS A 68 -7.15 -12.50 -14.80
C LYS A 68 -7.30 -11.04 -15.23
N THR A 69 -6.27 -10.22 -15.01
CA THR A 69 -6.16 -8.86 -15.54
C THR A 69 -5.11 -8.80 -16.66
N GLY A 70 -5.55 -8.38 -17.84
CA GLY A 70 -4.74 -8.44 -19.04
C GLY A 70 -4.43 -9.88 -19.49
N ARG A 71 -3.36 -10.06 -20.28
CA ARG A 71 -3.01 -11.35 -20.90
C ARG A 71 -2.16 -12.27 -20.01
N THR A 72 -1.63 -11.79 -18.88
CA THR A 72 -0.60 -12.50 -18.08
C THR A 72 -0.73 -12.40 -16.56
N ARG A 73 -1.44 -11.42 -16.00
CA ARG A 73 -1.52 -11.25 -14.54
C ARG A 73 -2.84 -11.79 -14.03
N SER A 74 -2.80 -12.52 -12.94
CA SER A 74 -3.98 -12.75 -12.12
C SER A 74 -3.82 -11.87 -10.90
N VAL A 75 -4.75 -10.96 -10.70
CA VAL A 75 -4.82 -10.13 -9.50
C VAL A 75 -6.15 -10.38 -8.81
N ALA A 76 -6.18 -10.04 -7.55
CA ALA A 76 -7.37 -9.92 -6.75
C ALA A 76 -8.66 -9.44 -7.47
N GLY A 77 -9.77 -10.19 -7.36
CA GLY A 77 -11.12 -9.72 -7.72
C GLY A 77 -11.78 -8.83 -6.65
N PRO A 78 -12.30 -7.64 -6.99
CA PRO A 78 -12.54 -6.56 -6.03
C PRO A 78 -13.54 -6.84 -4.89
N LEU A 79 -14.65 -7.52 -5.16
CA LEU A 79 -15.77 -7.59 -4.19
C LEU A 79 -15.64 -8.74 -3.17
N GLU A 80 -15.32 -9.94 -3.64
CA GLU A 80 -15.16 -11.12 -2.76
C GLU A 80 -13.98 -10.93 -1.80
N LEU A 81 -12.92 -10.26 -2.26
CA LEU A 81 -11.72 -10.01 -1.46
C LEU A 81 -11.92 -8.97 -0.37
N ALA A 82 -12.73 -7.95 -0.62
CA ALA A 82 -13.03 -6.94 0.39
C ALA A 82 -13.69 -7.60 1.61
N ALA A 83 -14.73 -8.40 1.36
CA ALA A 83 -15.48 -9.11 2.41
C ALA A 83 -14.64 -10.18 3.12
N GLY A 84 -13.82 -10.94 2.39
CA GLY A 84 -12.94 -11.95 2.98
C GLY A 84 -11.85 -11.35 3.87
N LEU A 85 -11.19 -10.28 3.42
CA LEU A 85 -10.19 -9.56 4.20
C LEU A 85 -10.78 -8.89 5.42
N GLU A 86 -11.91 -8.20 5.26
CA GLU A 86 -12.65 -7.59 6.37
C GLU A 86 -12.98 -8.64 7.44
N SER A 87 -13.57 -9.76 7.02
CA SER A 87 -13.95 -10.83 7.94
C SER A 87 -12.76 -11.35 8.74
N GLN A 88 -11.60 -11.55 8.10
CA GLN A 88 -10.40 -12.05 8.79
C GLN A 88 -9.77 -11.00 9.69
N LEU A 89 -9.60 -9.77 9.21
CA LEU A 89 -9.00 -8.67 9.99
C LEU A 89 -9.88 -8.24 11.17
N ALA A 90 -11.19 -8.41 11.08
CA ALA A 90 -12.12 -8.12 12.17
C ALA A 90 -12.24 -9.27 13.19
N SER A 91 -12.13 -10.53 12.75
CA SER A 91 -12.30 -11.70 13.63
C SER A 91 -11.02 -12.14 14.33
N ALA A 92 -9.85 -11.89 13.75
CA ALA A 92 -8.56 -12.24 14.30
C ALA A 92 -7.84 -11.02 14.89
N SER A 93 -7.26 -11.17 16.07
CA SER A 93 -6.39 -10.15 16.68
C SER A 93 -4.96 -10.31 16.15
N PHE A 94 -4.58 -9.41 15.24
CA PHE A 94 -3.20 -9.28 14.78
C PHE A 94 -2.49 -8.16 15.54
N ASP A 95 -1.22 -8.37 15.87
CA ASP A 95 -0.35 -7.34 16.45
C ASP A 95 0.16 -6.41 15.35
N VAL A 96 0.48 -6.99 14.19
CA VAL A 96 0.98 -6.28 13.00
C VAL A 96 0.42 -6.90 11.71
N VAL A 97 0.21 -6.05 10.70
CA VAL A 97 -0.19 -6.44 9.34
C VAL A 97 0.83 -5.91 8.35
N HIS A 98 1.49 -6.82 7.62
CA HIS A 98 2.40 -6.50 6.53
C HIS A 98 1.61 -6.47 5.21
N ILE A 99 1.70 -5.36 4.50
CA ILE A 99 0.90 -5.07 3.31
C ILE A 99 1.87 -4.89 2.13
N HIS A 100 1.93 -5.89 1.26
CA HIS A 100 2.80 -5.88 0.10
C HIS A 100 2.10 -5.22 -1.10
N ASP A 101 2.81 -4.32 -1.78
CA ASP A 101 2.30 -3.48 -2.86
C ASP A 101 0.96 -2.80 -2.48
N PRO A 102 0.98 -1.86 -1.50
CA PRO A 102 -0.21 -1.22 -0.93
C PRO A 102 -1.10 -0.48 -1.94
N LEU A 103 -0.60 -0.26 -3.15
CA LEU A 103 -1.25 0.46 -4.24
C LEU A 103 -1.72 -0.44 -5.37
N ALA A 104 -1.45 -1.75 -5.30
CA ALA A 104 -2.14 -2.71 -6.13
C ALA A 104 -3.63 -2.69 -5.72
N PRO A 105 -4.55 -2.53 -6.69
CA PRO A 105 -5.94 -2.22 -6.37
C PRO A 105 -6.60 -3.34 -5.55
N TYR A 106 -7.34 -2.93 -4.51
CA TYR A 106 -8.29 -3.66 -3.66
C TYR A 106 -7.76 -4.35 -2.39
N PRO A 107 -6.99 -5.46 -2.37
CA PRO A 107 -6.65 -6.18 -1.13
C PRO A 107 -5.90 -5.31 -0.12
N ALA A 108 -4.94 -4.57 -0.63
CA ALA A 108 -4.01 -3.82 0.20
C ALA A 108 -4.68 -2.56 0.77
N LEU A 109 -5.52 -1.89 -0.04
CA LEU A 109 -6.36 -0.79 0.42
C LEU A 109 -7.42 -1.25 1.43
N THR A 110 -8.08 -2.39 1.19
CA THR A 110 -9.00 -2.99 2.16
C THR A 110 -8.27 -3.31 3.46
N ALA A 111 -7.09 -3.94 3.40
CA ALA A 111 -6.32 -4.26 4.60
C ALA A 111 -5.98 -3.00 5.42
N LEU A 112 -5.54 -1.92 4.76
CA LEU A 112 -5.29 -0.61 5.39
C LEU A 112 -6.54 -0.04 6.06
N ARG A 113 -7.71 -0.28 5.48
CA ARG A 113 -8.99 0.24 5.98
C ARG A 113 -9.50 -0.46 7.23
N HIS A 114 -9.35 -1.79 7.30
CA HIS A 114 -9.96 -2.58 8.37
C HIS A 114 -8.98 -2.98 9.48
N THR A 115 -7.67 -2.83 9.26
CA THR A 115 -6.70 -3.17 10.30
C THR A 115 -6.70 -2.19 11.46
N ASN A 116 -6.82 -2.73 12.68
CA ASN A 116 -6.58 -2.02 13.93
C ASN A 116 -5.15 -2.22 14.47
N ALA A 117 -4.42 -3.18 13.91
CA ALA A 117 -3.03 -3.50 14.25
C ALA A 117 -2.06 -2.45 13.71
N ALA A 118 -0.77 -2.57 14.06
CA ALA A 118 0.28 -1.83 13.38
C ALA A 118 0.34 -2.25 11.90
N ALA A 119 0.38 -1.29 10.98
CA ALA A 119 0.34 -1.52 9.55
C ALA A 119 1.68 -1.13 8.92
N ILE A 120 2.37 -2.11 8.33
CA ILE A 120 3.65 -1.93 7.63
C ILE A 120 3.42 -2.15 6.15
N GLY A 121 3.70 -1.15 5.32
CA GLY A 121 3.49 -1.24 3.88
C GLY A 121 4.81 -1.36 3.16
N TRP A 122 4.94 -2.38 2.32
CA TRP A 122 6.17 -2.66 1.59
C TRP A 122 5.94 -2.49 0.08
N PHE A 123 6.70 -1.57 -0.51
CA PHE A 123 6.64 -1.21 -1.92
C PHE A 123 7.75 -1.94 -2.69
N HIS A 124 7.35 -2.73 -3.70
CA HIS A 124 8.28 -3.54 -4.50
C HIS A 124 8.54 -2.98 -5.90
N ARG A 125 7.69 -2.08 -6.37
CA ARG A 125 7.78 -1.53 -7.73
C ARG A 125 7.54 -0.02 -7.79
N PRO A 126 8.14 0.66 -8.80
CA PRO A 126 7.82 2.05 -9.11
C PRO A 126 6.31 2.22 -9.37
N LEU A 127 5.74 3.33 -8.89
CA LEU A 127 4.33 3.68 -9.05
C LEU A 127 4.00 4.28 -10.42
N SER A 128 4.64 3.75 -11.47
CA SER A 128 4.51 4.23 -12.84
C SER A 128 3.08 4.06 -13.33
N GLY A 129 2.44 5.17 -13.70
CA GLY A 129 1.06 5.18 -14.20
C GLY A 129 -0.03 5.31 -13.15
N ALA A 130 0.30 5.43 -11.85
CA ALA A 130 -0.68 5.71 -10.79
C ALA A 130 -0.60 7.15 -10.25
N ALA A 131 0.28 7.99 -10.82
CA ALA A 131 0.49 9.38 -10.39
C ALA A 131 -0.80 10.22 -10.38
N PHE A 132 -1.77 9.90 -11.25
CA PHE A 132 -3.06 10.60 -11.31
C PHE A 132 -3.99 10.29 -10.12
N LEU A 133 -3.67 9.27 -9.31
CA LEU A 133 -4.39 8.94 -8.07
C LEU A 133 -3.70 9.51 -6.82
N GLY A 134 -2.69 10.38 -6.97
CA GLY A 134 -1.81 10.88 -5.91
C GLY A 134 -2.52 11.23 -4.58
N PRO A 135 -3.51 12.14 -4.56
CA PRO A 135 -4.19 12.53 -3.31
C PRO A 135 -4.98 11.39 -2.63
N LEU A 136 -5.50 10.44 -3.41
CA LEU A 136 -6.27 9.29 -2.91
C LEU A 136 -5.37 8.20 -2.34
N ILE A 137 -4.25 8.00 -3.02
CA ILE A 137 -3.18 7.09 -2.62
C ILE A 137 -2.46 7.61 -1.36
N GLU A 138 -2.27 8.92 -1.26
CA GLU A 138 -1.65 9.56 -0.09
C GLU A 138 -2.47 9.30 1.19
N ARG A 139 -3.81 9.40 1.13
CA ARG A 139 -4.69 9.10 2.27
C ARG A 139 -4.59 7.65 2.74
N ALA A 140 -4.53 6.70 1.81
CA ALA A 140 -4.38 5.28 2.16
C ALA A 140 -3.00 4.99 2.77
N VAL A 141 -1.93 5.59 2.25
CA VAL A 141 -0.56 5.37 2.71
C VAL A 141 -0.25 6.12 4.01
N ASN A 142 -0.96 7.20 4.32
CA ASN A 142 -0.96 7.81 5.65
C ASN A 142 -1.58 6.89 6.73
N ARG A 143 -2.18 5.75 6.34
CA ARG A 143 -2.63 4.74 7.30
C ARG A 143 -1.54 3.78 7.76
N LEU A 144 -0.40 3.76 7.08
CA LEU A 144 0.76 2.95 7.44
C LEU A 144 1.53 3.57 8.61
N ASP A 145 1.85 2.74 9.59
CA ASP A 145 2.74 3.09 10.70
C ASP A 145 4.22 3.06 10.24
N LEU A 146 4.58 2.20 9.27
CA LEU A 146 5.88 2.18 8.61
C LEU A 146 5.77 1.94 7.10
N ARG A 147 6.65 2.57 6.33
CA ARG A 147 6.75 2.43 4.86
C ARG A 147 8.11 1.88 4.50
N LEU A 148 8.12 0.72 3.84
CA LEU A 148 9.32 0.04 3.39
C LEU A 148 9.43 0.09 1.88
N ALA A 149 10.64 0.23 1.36
CA ALA A 149 10.93 0.11 -0.07
C ALA A 149 12.03 -0.93 -0.28
N ASP A 150 11.89 -1.76 -1.32
CA ASP A 150 12.92 -2.77 -1.67
C ASP A 150 14.29 -2.15 -1.91
N SER A 151 14.31 -0.92 -2.41
CA SER A 151 15.53 -0.30 -2.87
C SER A 151 15.47 1.23 -2.90
N ALA A 152 16.62 1.85 -3.15
CA ALA A 152 16.72 3.30 -3.26
C ALA A 152 15.99 3.83 -4.51
N VAL A 153 15.98 3.06 -5.60
CA VAL A 153 15.20 3.34 -6.81
C VAL A 153 13.70 3.29 -6.50
N VAL A 154 13.22 2.23 -5.85
CA VAL A 154 11.80 2.12 -5.48
C VAL A 154 11.39 3.24 -4.53
N ARG A 155 12.21 3.56 -3.53
CA ARG A 155 11.97 4.72 -2.64
C ARG A 155 11.87 6.03 -3.43
N ARG A 156 12.81 6.30 -4.33
CA ARG A 156 12.79 7.54 -5.13
C ARG A 156 11.55 7.63 -6.00
N ALA A 157 11.16 6.53 -6.64
CA ALA A 157 9.95 6.47 -7.45
C ALA A 157 8.67 6.61 -6.59
N ALA A 158 8.63 5.97 -5.42
CA ALA A 158 7.50 6.09 -4.49
C ALA A 158 7.34 7.53 -4.00
N ASN A 159 8.45 8.21 -3.64
CA ASN A 159 8.46 9.60 -3.19
C ASN A 159 8.00 10.62 -4.24
N GLN A 160 8.02 10.28 -5.54
CA GLN A 160 7.45 11.14 -6.59
C GLN A 160 5.91 11.16 -6.56
N VAL A 161 5.28 10.15 -5.97
CA VAL A 161 3.81 10.00 -5.92
C VAL A 161 3.29 10.18 -4.50
N ILE A 162 4.02 9.71 -3.49
CA ILE A 162 3.66 9.81 -2.09
C ILE A 162 4.85 10.35 -1.31
N PRO A 163 4.82 11.63 -0.94
CA PRO A 163 5.83 12.19 -0.04
C PRO A 163 5.84 11.45 1.31
N GLY A 164 7.03 11.16 1.82
CA GLY A 164 7.23 10.70 3.20
C GLY A 164 8.50 9.90 3.41
N ASP A 165 8.65 9.38 4.62
CA ASP A 165 9.81 8.59 5.00
C ASP A 165 9.60 7.12 4.62
N PHE A 166 10.52 6.60 3.79
CA PHE A 166 10.57 5.20 3.42
C PHE A 166 11.91 4.61 3.87
N LEU A 167 11.83 3.55 4.67
CA LEU A 167 12.99 2.75 5.05
C LEU A 167 13.32 1.79 3.89
N VAL A 168 14.58 1.79 3.45
CA VAL A 168 15.02 0.85 2.41
C VAL A 168 15.35 -0.48 3.09
N VAL A 169 14.56 -1.51 2.80
CA VAL A 169 14.74 -2.87 3.30
C VAL A 169 14.79 -3.80 2.09
N PRO A 170 15.98 -4.31 1.71
CA PRO A 170 16.11 -5.23 0.59
C PRO A 170 15.35 -6.53 0.84
N PRO A 171 14.75 -7.14 -0.20
CA PRO A 171 14.13 -8.46 -0.09
C PRO A 171 15.14 -9.53 0.31
N GLY A 172 14.67 -10.57 0.98
CA GLY A 172 15.47 -11.71 1.37
C GLY A 172 15.97 -12.48 0.15
N ALA A 173 17.25 -12.86 0.18
CA ALA A 173 17.84 -13.70 -0.86
C ALA A 173 17.76 -15.18 -0.47
N HIS A 174 17.49 -16.02 -1.46
CA HIS A 174 17.67 -17.46 -1.32
C HIS A 174 19.16 -17.80 -1.42
N ASP A 175 19.60 -18.72 -0.58
CA ASP A 175 20.95 -19.25 -0.67
C ASP A 175 21.20 -19.94 -2.01
N VAL A 176 22.36 -19.69 -2.60
CA VAL A 176 22.72 -20.22 -3.91
C VAL A 176 23.98 -21.08 -3.75
N PRO A 177 23.92 -22.39 -4.06
CA PRO A 177 25.09 -23.26 -3.94
C PRO A 177 26.21 -22.79 -4.88
N PRO A 178 27.49 -23.12 -4.66
CA PRO A 178 28.56 -22.81 -5.61
C PRO A 178 28.27 -23.34 -7.03
N PRO A 179 28.75 -22.67 -8.10
CA PRO A 179 28.53 -23.17 -9.46
C PRO A 179 29.30 -24.46 -9.72
N GLU A 180 28.62 -25.50 -10.23
CA GLU A 180 29.22 -26.79 -10.59
C GLU A 180 30.13 -26.68 -11.83
N GLU A 181 29.76 -25.82 -12.78
CA GLU A 181 30.45 -25.64 -14.06
C GLU A 181 30.59 -24.15 -14.43
N PRO A 182 31.55 -23.78 -15.29
CA PRO A 182 31.70 -22.41 -15.82
C PRO A 182 30.62 -22.03 -16.85
N GLY A 183 29.49 -22.75 -16.88
CA GLY A 183 28.40 -22.59 -17.85
C GLY A 183 27.75 -21.21 -17.88
N LEU A 184 26.92 -20.99 -18.90
CA LEU A 184 26.20 -19.74 -19.13
C LEU A 184 24.69 -19.95 -18.90
N ALA A 185 24.13 -19.25 -17.92
CA ALA A 185 22.70 -19.12 -17.74
C ALA A 185 22.17 -17.92 -18.52
N ILE A 186 21.12 -18.12 -19.30
CA ILE A 186 20.35 -17.07 -19.97
C ILE A 186 18.97 -17.05 -19.34
N VAL A 187 18.58 -15.92 -18.76
CA VAL A 187 17.25 -15.75 -18.17
C VAL A 187 16.44 -14.84 -19.08
N ALA A 188 15.34 -15.36 -19.60
CA ALA A 188 14.39 -14.62 -20.41
C ALA A 188 12.99 -14.83 -19.82
N ARG A 189 12.51 -13.88 -19.02
CA ARG A 189 11.21 -13.97 -18.33
C ARG A 189 10.07 -13.35 -19.14
N GLY A 190 10.39 -12.54 -20.14
CA GLY A 190 9.42 -11.99 -21.09
C GLY A 190 8.75 -13.04 -21.98
N ARG A 191 7.45 -12.86 -22.26
CA ARG A 191 6.73 -13.68 -23.26
C ARG A 191 7.14 -13.36 -24.70
N ASP A 192 7.63 -12.14 -24.95
CA ASP A 192 8.16 -11.80 -26.26
C ASP A 192 9.46 -12.57 -26.54
N ARG A 193 9.79 -12.70 -27.82
CA ARG A 193 11.03 -13.40 -28.21
C ARG A 193 12.22 -12.45 -28.26
N ALA A 194 12.07 -11.16 -27.94
CA ALA A 194 13.10 -10.16 -28.22
C ALA A 194 14.32 -10.35 -27.32
N GLY A 195 14.13 -10.36 -26.00
CA GLY A 195 15.21 -10.59 -25.02
C GLY A 195 15.92 -11.93 -25.24
N MET A 196 15.12 -13.00 -25.36
CA MET A 196 15.62 -14.35 -25.66
C MET A 196 16.44 -14.39 -26.97
N ARG A 197 15.92 -13.84 -28.08
CA ARG A 197 16.62 -13.87 -29.38
C ARG A 197 17.91 -13.08 -29.33
N PHE A 198 17.92 -11.96 -28.63
CA PHE A 198 19.12 -11.16 -28.43
C PHE A 198 20.17 -11.94 -27.64
N ALA A 199 19.81 -12.51 -26.49
CA ALA A 199 20.70 -13.33 -25.69
C ALA A 199 21.28 -14.52 -26.46
N LEU A 200 20.44 -15.27 -27.19
CA LEU A 200 20.88 -16.38 -28.04
C LEU A 200 21.77 -15.91 -29.20
N ALA A 201 21.59 -14.69 -29.71
CA ALA A 201 22.45 -14.12 -30.74
C ALA A 201 23.85 -13.75 -30.21
N VAL A 202 23.95 -13.38 -28.93
CA VAL A 202 25.21 -13.19 -28.20
C VAL A 202 25.89 -14.54 -27.98
N ALA A 203 25.17 -15.51 -27.38
CA ALA A 203 25.70 -16.86 -27.15
C ALA A 203 26.16 -17.55 -28.44
N ARG A 204 25.43 -17.36 -29.56
CA ARG A 204 25.80 -17.91 -30.88
C ARG A 204 27.11 -17.31 -31.40
N ALA A 205 27.37 -16.03 -31.14
CA ALA A 205 28.63 -15.39 -31.55
C ALA A 205 29.83 -15.94 -30.77
N LEU A 206 29.58 -16.52 -29.59
CA LEU A 206 30.58 -17.06 -28.68
C LEU A 206 30.60 -18.59 -28.66
N VAL A 207 29.92 -19.27 -29.59
CA VAL A 207 29.72 -20.74 -29.52
C VAL A 207 31.01 -21.54 -29.41
N GLY A 208 32.09 -21.11 -30.06
CA GLY A 208 33.41 -21.74 -29.98
C GLY A 208 34.20 -21.40 -28.70
N GLU A 209 33.72 -20.46 -27.91
CA GLU A 209 34.33 -19.99 -26.65
C GLU A 209 33.53 -20.46 -25.41
N LEU A 210 32.36 -21.06 -25.59
CA LEU A 210 31.52 -21.54 -24.49
C LEU A 210 32.23 -22.64 -23.70
N ARG A 211 32.21 -22.53 -22.38
CA ARG A 211 32.72 -23.54 -21.44
C ARG A 211 31.53 -24.11 -20.67
N GLY A 212 31.30 -25.41 -20.78
CA GLY A 212 30.15 -26.07 -20.12
C GLY A 212 28.82 -25.86 -20.85
N SER A 213 27.73 -26.23 -20.18
CA SER A 213 26.37 -26.14 -20.74
C SER A 213 25.82 -24.70 -20.77
N VAL A 214 24.94 -24.41 -21.72
CA VAL A 214 24.14 -23.18 -21.75
C VAL A 214 22.72 -23.51 -21.32
N ARG A 215 22.18 -22.79 -20.34
CA ARG A 215 20.80 -23.00 -19.88
C ARG A 215 19.95 -21.78 -20.16
N LEU A 216 18.86 -21.96 -20.91
CA LEU A 216 17.88 -20.93 -21.22
C LEU A 216 16.64 -21.12 -20.34
N MET A 217 16.42 -20.22 -19.39
CA MET A 217 15.26 -20.22 -18.51
C MET A 217 14.16 -19.27 -18.99
N GLY A 218 12.90 -19.72 -18.87
CA GLY A 218 11.72 -18.87 -19.06
C GLY A 218 10.43 -19.44 -18.46
N PRO A 219 9.35 -18.65 -18.42
CA PRO A 219 8.12 -19.00 -17.72
C PRO A 219 7.37 -20.13 -18.43
N PRO A 220 6.60 -20.97 -17.71
CA PRO A 220 6.04 -22.22 -18.24
C PRO A 220 5.23 -22.04 -19.53
N GLU A 221 4.48 -20.94 -19.61
CA GLU A 221 3.67 -20.52 -20.74
C GLU A 221 4.42 -19.95 -21.97
N ALA A 222 5.73 -19.71 -21.89
CA ALA A 222 6.41 -18.96 -22.93
C ALA A 222 6.43 -19.76 -24.24
N PRO A 223 5.91 -19.20 -25.35
CA PRO A 223 5.74 -19.92 -26.62
C PRO A 223 7.07 -20.21 -27.32
N TRP A 224 8.18 -19.76 -26.75
CA TRP A 224 9.53 -19.94 -27.25
C TRP A 224 10.33 -20.98 -26.46
N ARG A 225 9.75 -21.62 -25.43
CA ARG A 225 10.42 -22.69 -24.65
C ARG A 225 10.55 -24.04 -25.36
N THR A 226 10.61 -24.04 -26.68
CA THR A 226 10.80 -25.24 -27.47
C THR A 226 12.21 -25.26 -28.05
N ARG A 227 12.79 -26.45 -28.22
CA ARG A 227 14.11 -26.60 -28.89
C ARG A 227 14.13 -25.99 -30.29
N ALA A 228 12.97 -25.86 -30.93
CA ALA A 228 12.82 -25.21 -32.23
C ALA A 228 13.13 -23.70 -32.20
N ALA A 229 12.90 -23.02 -31.07
CA ALA A 229 13.21 -21.60 -30.90
C ALA A 229 14.71 -21.32 -30.76
N VAL A 230 15.50 -22.34 -30.39
CA VAL A 230 16.95 -22.26 -30.29
C VAL A 230 17.58 -22.33 -31.71
N PRO A 231 18.49 -21.42 -32.07
CA PRO A 231 19.23 -21.46 -33.34
C PRO A 231 19.91 -22.81 -33.54
N LYS A 232 19.89 -23.36 -34.77
CA LYS A 232 20.44 -24.70 -35.09
C LYS A 232 21.86 -24.91 -34.55
N ALA A 233 22.71 -23.90 -34.68
CA ALA A 233 24.11 -23.92 -34.22
C ALA A 233 24.29 -24.04 -32.68
N LEU A 234 23.23 -23.77 -31.90
CA LEU A 234 23.26 -23.80 -30.43
C LEU A 234 22.45 -24.97 -29.84
N ARG A 235 21.72 -25.73 -30.67
CA ARG A 235 20.76 -26.73 -30.18
C ARG A 235 21.38 -27.88 -29.39
N ASP A 236 22.67 -28.12 -29.55
CA ASP A 236 23.41 -29.17 -28.85
C ASP A 236 24.12 -28.64 -27.60
N HIS A 237 24.13 -27.32 -27.41
CA HIS A 237 24.74 -26.64 -26.26
C HIS A 237 23.70 -26.05 -25.29
N VAL A 238 22.48 -25.80 -25.76
CA VAL A 238 21.43 -25.12 -25.00
C VAL A 238 20.39 -26.10 -24.49
N GLU A 239 20.25 -26.16 -23.18
CA GLU A 239 19.14 -26.78 -22.47
C GLU A 239 18.08 -25.71 -22.12
N VAL A 240 16.80 -26.02 -22.36
CA VAL A 240 15.71 -25.10 -22.02
C VAL A 240 15.09 -25.52 -20.69
N VAL A 241 15.12 -24.63 -19.70
CA VAL A 241 14.64 -24.88 -18.34
C VAL A 241 13.35 -24.10 -18.09
N THR A 242 12.46 -24.67 -17.28
CA THR A 242 11.24 -23.98 -16.82
C THR A 242 11.57 -23.09 -15.63
N ASP A 243 11.14 -21.84 -15.65
CA ASP A 243 11.06 -21.01 -14.45
C ASP A 243 9.85 -21.47 -13.63
N THR A 244 10.10 -22.15 -12.52
CA THR A 244 9.07 -22.59 -11.56
C THR A 244 9.25 -21.90 -10.21
N GLY A 245 9.99 -20.80 -10.16
CA GLY A 245 10.27 -20.07 -8.93
C GLY A 245 11.61 -20.44 -8.26
N PRO A 246 11.75 -20.19 -6.95
CA PRO A 246 13.02 -20.18 -6.22
C PRO A 246 13.91 -21.40 -6.43
N ASP A 247 13.38 -22.62 -6.37
CA ASP A 247 14.18 -23.83 -6.52
C ASP A 247 14.78 -23.96 -7.93
N SER A 248 14.01 -23.58 -8.96
CA SER A 248 14.53 -23.56 -10.33
C SER A 248 15.62 -22.50 -10.51
N TRP A 249 15.48 -21.34 -9.85
CA TRP A 249 16.51 -20.29 -9.87
C TRP A 249 17.78 -20.76 -9.17
N ARG A 250 17.66 -21.39 -7.99
CA ARG A 250 18.80 -21.97 -7.26
C ARG A 250 19.52 -23.03 -8.09
N ALA A 251 18.77 -23.94 -8.73
CA ALA A 251 19.34 -24.95 -9.61
C ALA A 251 20.04 -24.35 -10.84
N LEU A 252 19.43 -23.32 -11.46
CA LEU A 252 20.04 -22.62 -12.59
C LEU A 252 21.36 -21.95 -12.16
N LEU A 253 21.33 -21.15 -11.09
CA LEU A 253 22.51 -20.44 -10.62
C LEU A 253 23.58 -21.39 -10.07
N GLY A 254 23.19 -22.52 -9.49
CA GLY A 254 24.10 -23.59 -9.05
C GLY A 254 24.83 -24.29 -10.20
N SER A 255 24.39 -24.09 -11.44
CA SER A 255 24.98 -24.76 -12.60
C SER A 255 25.77 -23.86 -13.55
N ALA A 256 25.73 -22.56 -13.32
CA ALA A 256 26.32 -21.58 -14.21
C ALA A 256 27.08 -20.52 -13.42
N GLY A 257 28.36 -20.35 -13.75
CA GLY A 257 29.20 -19.27 -13.21
C GLY A 257 28.86 -17.90 -13.79
N SER A 258 28.27 -17.85 -14.99
CA SER A 258 27.87 -16.61 -15.67
C SER A 258 26.36 -16.55 -15.94
N VAL A 259 25.76 -15.36 -15.79
CA VAL A 259 24.32 -15.13 -15.95
C VAL A 259 24.08 -13.95 -16.89
N LEU A 260 23.27 -14.14 -17.92
CA LEU A 260 22.93 -13.15 -18.94
C LEU A 260 21.45 -12.77 -18.83
N LEU A 261 21.18 -11.51 -18.47
CA LEU A 261 19.84 -10.91 -18.40
C LEU A 261 19.71 -9.89 -19.53
N ALA A 262 18.90 -10.15 -20.55
CA ALA A 262 18.94 -9.34 -21.79
C ALA A 262 18.07 -8.08 -21.75
N THR A 263 17.08 -8.02 -20.85
CA THR A 263 16.10 -6.92 -20.79
C THR A 263 15.99 -6.35 -19.38
N PRO A 264 15.52 -5.09 -19.22
CA PRO A 264 15.22 -4.54 -17.90
C PRO A 264 14.23 -5.40 -17.10
N GLU A 265 13.26 -6.03 -17.75
CA GLU A 265 12.33 -6.97 -17.11
C GLU A 265 13.05 -8.19 -16.54
N ASP A 266 14.08 -8.71 -17.23
CA ASP A 266 14.89 -9.82 -16.73
C ASP A 266 15.74 -9.42 -15.52
N VAL A 267 16.19 -8.16 -15.45
CA VAL A 267 16.93 -7.59 -14.31
C VAL A 267 16.02 -7.34 -13.11
N ALA A 268 14.77 -6.93 -13.35
CA ALA A 268 13.81 -6.61 -12.30
C ALA A 268 13.29 -7.90 -11.64
N GLY A 269 13.95 -8.39 -10.59
CA GLY A 269 13.45 -9.53 -9.82
C GLY A 269 14.48 -10.25 -8.96
N PRO A 270 14.03 -11.28 -8.22
CA PRO A 270 14.84 -12.01 -7.25
C PRO A 270 16.04 -12.71 -7.88
N ILE A 271 15.91 -13.29 -9.07
CA ILE A 271 17.00 -14.03 -9.71
C ILE A 271 18.23 -13.16 -10.02
N ALA A 272 18.04 -11.89 -10.38
CA ALA A 272 19.14 -10.96 -10.62
C ALA A 272 19.90 -10.64 -9.32
N ARG A 273 19.17 -10.43 -8.22
CA ARG A 273 19.74 -10.22 -6.89
C ARG A 273 20.46 -11.46 -6.37
N MET A 274 19.86 -12.63 -6.57
CA MET A 274 20.48 -13.92 -6.24
C MET A 274 21.78 -14.12 -7.01
N ALA A 275 21.81 -13.83 -8.31
CA ALA A 275 23.03 -13.91 -9.11
C ALA A 275 24.11 -12.94 -8.61
N ALA A 276 23.76 -11.66 -8.44
CA ALA A 276 24.69 -10.62 -8.00
C ALA A 276 25.29 -10.90 -6.60
N SER A 277 24.48 -11.45 -5.70
CA SER A 277 24.91 -11.75 -4.32
C SER A 277 25.63 -13.08 -4.16
N SER A 278 25.47 -14.01 -5.09
CA SER A 278 26.12 -15.32 -5.01
C SER A 278 27.45 -15.37 -5.77
N GLY A 279 28.02 -14.21 -6.13
CA GLY A 279 29.33 -14.12 -6.78
C GLY A 279 29.33 -14.52 -8.26
N ARG A 280 28.16 -14.59 -8.91
CA ARG A 280 28.06 -14.92 -10.34
C ARG A 280 28.54 -13.75 -11.18
N GLN A 281 29.09 -14.07 -12.34
CA GLN A 281 29.42 -13.08 -13.35
C GLN A 281 28.12 -12.69 -14.07
N LEU A 282 27.50 -11.59 -13.63
CA LEU A 282 26.21 -11.12 -14.13
C LEU A 282 26.41 -10.12 -15.27
N ILE A 283 25.74 -10.34 -16.41
CA ILE A 283 25.70 -9.42 -17.54
C ILE A 283 24.26 -8.91 -17.68
N ALA A 284 24.08 -7.59 -17.64
CA ALA A 284 22.78 -6.93 -17.66
C ALA A 284 22.78 -5.67 -18.53
N PRO A 285 21.62 -5.20 -19.02
CA PRO A 285 21.53 -3.89 -19.67
C PRO A 285 21.82 -2.77 -18.68
N ARG A 286 22.37 -1.66 -19.16
CA ARG A 286 22.43 -0.41 -18.40
C ARG A 286 21.02 0.19 -18.30
N CYS A 287 20.34 -0.04 -17.18
CA CYS A 287 19.04 0.52 -16.80
C CYS A 287 19.00 0.84 -15.29
N ASP A 288 17.99 1.58 -14.84
CA ASP A 288 17.89 2.04 -13.44
C ASP A 288 17.89 0.88 -12.44
N GLU A 289 17.23 -0.23 -12.76
CA GLU A 289 17.20 -1.44 -11.93
C GLU A 289 18.59 -2.10 -11.82
N ALA A 290 19.38 -2.07 -12.90
CA ALA A 290 20.71 -2.67 -12.92
C ALA A 290 21.75 -1.80 -12.21
N LEU A 291 21.51 -0.49 -12.09
CA LEU A 291 22.42 0.43 -11.39
C LEU A 291 22.53 0.10 -9.90
N GLU A 292 21.52 -0.50 -9.28
CA GLU A 292 21.58 -0.92 -7.88
C GLU A 292 22.48 -2.15 -7.68
N LEU A 293 22.66 -2.96 -8.72
CA LEU A 293 23.52 -4.14 -8.71
C LEU A 293 24.97 -3.80 -9.09
N ARG A 294 25.24 -2.60 -9.63
CA ARG A 294 26.53 -2.25 -10.23
C ARG A 294 27.73 -2.36 -9.28
N GLU A 295 27.50 -2.23 -7.98
CA GLU A 295 28.54 -2.28 -6.95
C GLU A 295 28.82 -3.71 -6.50
N ALA A 296 27.97 -4.68 -6.86
CA ALA A 296 28.19 -6.07 -6.56
C ALA A 296 29.34 -6.64 -7.42
N PRO A 297 30.24 -7.45 -6.83
CA PRO A 297 31.31 -8.09 -7.57
C PRO A 297 30.80 -8.93 -8.74
N GLY A 298 31.42 -8.81 -9.91
CA GLY A 298 31.09 -9.63 -11.09
C GLY A 298 29.95 -9.10 -11.95
N VAL A 299 29.32 -7.98 -11.60
CA VAL A 299 28.29 -7.33 -12.42
C VAL A 299 28.91 -6.50 -13.55
N ARG A 300 28.46 -6.73 -14.79
CA ARG A 300 28.86 -6.00 -16.00
C ARG A 300 27.62 -5.44 -16.69
N LEU A 301 27.60 -4.12 -16.88
CA LEU A 301 26.50 -3.41 -17.52
C LEU A 301 26.87 -3.02 -18.96
N ALA A 302 26.13 -3.55 -19.93
CA ALA A 302 26.30 -3.26 -21.34
C ALA A 302 25.22 -2.29 -21.85
N ALA A 303 25.55 -1.44 -22.84
CA ALA A 303 24.56 -0.56 -23.44
C ALA A 303 23.43 -1.38 -24.11
N PRO A 304 22.15 -0.99 -23.94
CA PRO A 304 21.04 -1.67 -24.62
C PRO A 304 21.26 -1.75 -26.13
N PHE A 305 20.96 -2.90 -26.73
CA PHE A 305 21.08 -3.16 -28.18
C PHE A 305 22.50 -3.04 -28.79
N SER A 306 23.55 -2.85 -27.99
CA SER A 306 24.94 -2.79 -28.45
C SER A 306 25.57 -4.19 -28.54
N ARG A 307 25.31 -4.92 -29.63
CA ARG A 307 25.70 -6.34 -29.74
C ARG A 307 27.20 -6.60 -29.47
N GLY A 308 28.09 -5.70 -29.86
CA GLY A 308 29.53 -5.81 -29.60
C GLY A 308 29.86 -5.78 -28.11
N GLU A 309 29.37 -4.76 -27.39
CA GLU A 309 29.57 -4.64 -25.93
C GLU A 309 29.06 -5.87 -25.18
N TRP A 310 27.91 -6.42 -25.59
CA TRP A 310 27.35 -7.61 -24.96
C TRP A 310 28.19 -8.86 -25.19
N ILE A 311 28.74 -9.03 -26.39
CA ILE A 311 29.66 -10.14 -26.71
C ILE A 311 30.91 -10.02 -25.85
N ASP A 312 31.51 -8.83 -25.77
CA ASP A 312 32.73 -8.61 -25.01
C ASP A 312 32.50 -8.77 -23.49
N ALA A 313 31.41 -8.22 -22.97
CA ALA A 313 31.02 -8.38 -21.56
C ALA A 313 30.77 -9.85 -21.21
N THR A 314 30.10 -10.60 -22.08
CA THR A 314 29.84 -12.04 -21.88
C THR A 314 31.13 -12.85 -21.96
N ARG A 315 32.03 -12.56 -22.91
CA ARG A 315 33.34 -13.20 -23.00
C ARG A 315 34.17 -12.96 -21.75
N GLN A 316 34.20 -11.72 -21.25
CA GLN A 316 34.92 -11.39 -20.02
C GLN A 316 34.32 -12.08 -18.79
N ALA A 317 33.00 -12.16 -18.70
CA ALA A 317 32.30 -12.87 -17.63
C ALA A 317 32.64 -14.38 -17.62
N MET A 318 32.57 -15.06 -18.77
CA MET A 318 32.88 -16.50 -18.88
C MET A 318 34.35 -16.82 -18.56
N ASN A 319 35.26 -15.86 -18.72
CA ASN A 319 36.68 -16.02 -18.42
C ASN A 319 37.07 -15.57 -17.00
N ALA A 320 36.16 -14.90 -16.28
CA ALA A 320 36.41 -14.47 -14.91
C ALA A 320 36.07 -15.60 -13.93
N ALA A 321 36.88 -15.72 -12.87
CA ALA A 321 36.52 -16.56 -11.74
C ALA A 321 35.25 -15.99 -11.05
N PRO A 322 34.40 -16.83 -10.45
CA PRO A 322 33.32 -16.34 -9.60
C PRO A 322 33.86 -15.35 -8.56
N GLY A 323 33.15 -14.25 -8.36
CA GLY A 323 33.47 -13.30 -7.30
C GLY A 323 33.18 -13.91 -5.93
N PRO A 324 33.72 -13.34 -4.84
CA PRO A 324 33.24 -13.69 -3.51
C PRO A 324 31.73 -13.43 -3.43
N PRO A 325 30.96 -14.27 -2.71
CA PRO A 325 29.55 -13.99 -2.46
C PRO A 325 29.44 -12.61 -1.80
N GLY A 326 28.53 -11.78 -2.32
CA GLY A 326 28.19 -10.48 -1.78
C GLY A 326 27.35 -10.62 -0.51
N GLY A 327 27.25 -9.54 0.27
CA GLY A 327 26.50 -9.50 1.52
C GLY A 327 24.99 -9.40 1.35
N ALA A 328 24.35 -10.27 0.56
CA ALA A 328 22.89 -10.30 0.54
C ALA A 328 22.33 -10.74 1.89
N VAL A 329 21.20 -10.12 2.25
CA VAL A 329 20.45 -10.44 3.45
C VAL A 329 19.64 -11.71 3.16
N GLY A 330 19.96 -12.81 3.84
CA GLY A 330 19.15 -14.02 3.79
C GLY A 330 17.78 -13.83 4.42
N HIS A 331 16.82 -14.71 4.11
CA HIS A 331 15.45 -14.63 4.62
C HIS A 331 15.34 -14.58 6.15
N ASP A 332 16.24 -15.27 6.87
CA ASP A 332 16.24 -15.24 8.35
C ASP A 332 16.70 -13.89 8.91
N ALA A 333 17.71 -13.25 8.31
CA ALA A 333 18.17 -11.92 8.68
C ALA A 333 17.15 -10.82 8.27
N LEU A 334 16.42 -11.04 7.18
CA LEU A 334 15.27 -10.21 6.84
C LEU A 334 14.19 -10.35 7.92
N ALA A 335 13.86 -11.57 8.34
CA ALA A 335 12.85 -11.80 9.37
C ALA A 335 13.22 -11.14 10.71
N GLU A 336 14.51 -11.12 11.09
CA GLU A 336 15.00 -10.35 12.24
C GLU A 336 14.76 -8.85 12.11
N THR A 337 15.04 -8.30 10.92
CA THR A 337 14.81 -6.89 10.63
C THR A 337 13.32 -6.57 10.72
N LEU A 338 12.46 -7.42 10.16
CA LEU A 338 11.00 -7.24 10.19
C LEU A 338 10.42 -7.41 11.60
N GLU A 339 10.93 -8.33 12.41
CA GLU A 339 10.53 -8.49 13.82
C GLU A 339 10.79 -7.19 14.59
N ARG A 340 11.99 -6.63 14.45
CA ARG A 340 12.35 -5.35 15.09
C ARG A 340 11.45 -4.21 14.63
N LEU A 341 11.26 -4.04 13.33
CA LEU A 341 10.40 -2.99 12.77
C LEU A 341 8.93 -3.15 13.20
N SER A 342 8.45 -4.39 13.33
CA SER A 342 7.11 -4.68 13.84
C SER A 342 6.95 -4.22 15.28
N LEU A 343 7.92 -4.53 16.15
CA LEU A 343 7.91 -4.09 17.55
C LEU A 343 7.98 -2.57 17.67
N GLU A 344 8.79 -1.91 16.84
CA GLU A 344 8.86 -0.44 16.77
C GLU A 344 7.50 0.17 16.39
N ALA A 345 6.85 -0.35 15.34
CA ALA A 345 5.53 0.12 14.91
C ALA A 345 4.44 -0.10 15.96
N ILE A 346 4.42 -1.28 16.60
CA ILE A 346 3.47 -1.60 17.68
C ILE A 346 3.66 -0.64 18.86
N THR A 347 4.92 -0.40 19.26
CA THR A 347 5.25 0.46 20.40
C THR A 347 4.86 1.91 20.12
N ALA A 348 5.22 2.45 18.94
CA ALA A 348 4.86 3.80 18.54
C ALA A 348 3.33 4.00 18.52
N ARG A 349 2.60 3.01 17.99
CA ARG A 349 1.14 3.03 17.95
C ARG A 349 0.50 2.99 19.34
N ARG A 350 1.05 2.18 20.26
CA ARG A 350 0.60 2.13 21.66
C ARG A 350 0.88 3.45 22.38
N ALA A 351 2.07 4.02 22.21
CA ALA A 351 2.41 5.33 22.77
C ALA A 351 1.46 6.43 22.27
N ALA A 352 1.18 6.48 20.97
CA ALA A 352 0.18 7.39 20.39
C ALA A 352 -1.27 7.11 20.88
N ALA A 353 -1.54 5.89 21.36
CA ALA A 353 -2.80 5.53 21.99
C ALA A 353 -2.86 5.86 23.49
N GLU A 354 -1.73 5.94 24.18
CA GLU A 354 -1.62 6.29 25.61
C GLU A 354 -1.54 7.80 25.82
N ASP A 355 -1.00 8.55 24.86
CA ASP A 355 -1.05 10.03 24.81
C ASP A 355 -2.50 10.59 24.71
N ARG A 356 -3.50 9.71 24.65
CA ARG A 356 -4.95 9.99 24.58
C ARG A 356 -5.58 10.55 25.87
N LEU A 357 -4.81 11.19 26.75
CA LEU A 357 -5.33 11.93 27.90
C LEU A 357 -5.83 13.35 27.53
N GLU A 358 -5.60 13.79 26.29
CA GLU A 358 -6.19 14.98 25.67
C GLU A 358 -7.15 14.63 24.53
N SER A 359 -8.24 13.93 24.86
CA SER A 359 -9.33 13.73 23.91
C SER A 359 -10.15 15.01 23.75
N VAL A 360 -10.52 15.34 22.52
CA VAL A 360 -11.44 16.43 22.17
C VAL A 360 -12.82 15.88 21.79
N THR A 361 -13.84 16.69 21.99
CA THR A 361 -15.22 16.44 21.57
C THR A 361 -15.59 17.34 20.41
N VAL A 362 -16.02 16.73 19.30
CA VAL A 362 -16.25 17.41 18.02
C VAL A 362 -17.64 17.12 17.48
N ASP A 363 -18.36 18.17 17.12
CA ASP A 363 -19.54 18.06 16.24
C ASP A 363 -19.05 18.18 14.79
N PHE A 364 -19.24 17.13 13.98
CA PHE A 364 -18.69 17.08 12.62
C PHE A 364 -19.59 17.72 11.56
N ARG A 365 -20.76 18.26 11.93
CA ARG A 365 -21.59 19.01 10.99
C ARG A 365 -22.64 19.86 11.69
N LEU A 366 -22.37 21.16 11.77
CA LEU A 366 -23.35 22.20 12.08
C LEU A 366 -23.61 23.03 10.82
N ARG A 367 -24.82 22.95 10.27
CA ARG A 367 -25.17 23.69 9.07
C ARG A 367 -25.55 25.13 9.43
N VAL A 368 -24.94 26.10 8.78
CA VAL A 368 -25.24 27.53 8.94
C VAL A 368 -25.72 28.13 7.61
N THR A 369 -26.59 29.14 7.70
CA THR A 369 -27.13 29.86 6.55
C THR A 369 -26.84 31.35 6.66
N PRO A 370 -26.77 32.08 5.52
CA PRO A 370 -26.71 33.54 5.54
C PRO A 370 -27.87 34.11 6.39
N GLY A 371 -27.56 34.90 7.42
CA GLY A 371 -28.53 35.48 8.36
C GLY A 371 -28.48 34.93 9.79
N MET A 372 -27.72 33.86 10.04
CA MET A 372 -27.42 33.43 11.42
C MET A 372 -26.33 34.32 12.03
N ASP A 373 -26.48 34.69 13.31
CA ASP A 373 -25.47 35.46 14.05
C ASP A 373 -24.28 34.57 14.43
N PRO A 374 -23.07 34.80 13.88
CA PRO A 374 -21.92 33.94 14.13
C PRO A 374 -21.53 33.85 15.61
N ASN A 375 -21.71 34.94 16.38
CA ASN A 375 -21.40 34.95 17.81
C ASN A 375 -22.35 34.04 18.60
N GLN A 376 -23.62 33.98 18.20
CA GLN A 376 -24.60 33.09 18.84
C GLN A 376 -24.28 31.62 18.55
N VAL A 377 -23.86 31.32 17.31
CA VAL A 377 -23.44 29.97 16.92
C VAL A 377 -22.23 29.52 17.73
N ALA A 378 -21.16 30.32 17.74
CA ALA A 378 -19.94 30.00 18.49
C ALA A 378 -20.22 29.84 20.00
N LYS A 379 -21.01 30.76 20.58
CA LYS A 379 -21.39 30.71 21.99
C LYS A 379 -22.19 29.46 22.33
N ALA A 380 -23.15 29.07 21.49
CA ALA A 380 -23.94 27.86 21.71
C ALA A 380 -23.06 26.60 21.71
N CYS A 381 -22.11 26.51 20.77
CA CYS A 381 -21.17 25.38 20.70
C CYS A 381 -20.26 25.30 21.93
N ALA A 382 -19.70 26.43 22.37
CA ALA A 382 -18.85 26.49 23.56
C ALA A 382 -19.64 26.14 24.84
N GLN A 383 -20.89 26.62 24.96
CA GLN A 383 -21.78 26.30 26.09
C GLN A 383 -22.20 24.83 26.12
N ALA A 384 -22.31 24.19 24.96
CA ALA A 384 -22.52 22.75 24.85
C ALA A 384 -21.31 21.91 25.29
N GLY A 385 -20.14 22.55 25.48
CA GLY A 385 -18.91 21.91 25.93
C GLY A 385 -18.14 21.21 24.82
N LEU A 386 -18.40 21.57 23.55
CA LEU A 386 -17.61 21.13 22.41
C LEU A 386 -16.22 21.78 22.46
N ASP A 387 -15.21 20.99 22.10
CA ASP A 387 -13.84 21.49 21.92
C ASP A 387 -13.61 21.91 20.45
N ALA A 388 -14.33 21.29 19.50
CA ALA A 388 -14.39 21.75 18.12
C ALA A 388 -15.78 21.54 17.48
N VAL A 389 -16.05 22.31 16.42
CA VAL A 389 -17.27 22.19 15.61
C VAL A 389 -16.96 22.40 14.13
N ALA A 390 -17.44 21.50 13.27
CA ALA A 390 -17.39 21.66 11.84
C ALA A 390 -18.60 22.43 11.35
N VAL A 391 -18.35 23.68 10.97
CA VAL A 391 -19.39 24.61 10.51
C VAL A 391 -19.40 24.55 9.00
N VAL A 392 -20.57 24.23 8.44
CA VAL A 392 -20.74 24.04 7.00
C VAL A 392 -21.86 24.91 6.47
N SER A 393 -21.66 25.48 5.30
CA SER A 393 -22.71 26.23 4.58
C SER A 393 -22.87 25.76 3.14
N PRO A 394 -24.09 25.76 2.60
CA PRO A 394 -24.28 25.74 1.17
C PRO A 394 -23.83 27.09 0.57
N GLY A 395 -23.18 27.06 -0.60
CA GLY A 395 -22.84 28.29 -1.34
C GLY A 395 -21.55 28.99 -0.95
N GLY A 396 -20.65 28.33 -0.21
CA GLY A 396 -19.28 28.82 0.04
C GLY A 396 -18.87 28.77 1.51
N LEU A 397 -17.67 29.30 1.81
CA LEU A 397 -17.05 29.24 3.14
C LEU A 397 -17.37 30.45 4.04
N GLU A 398 -17.86 31.56 3.50
CA GLU A 398 -18.01 32.82 4.24
C GLU A 398 -18.81 32.67 5.55
N PRO A 399 -19.98 32.00 5.59
CA PRO A 399 -20.70 31.82 6.84
C PRO A 399 -19.93 31.00 7.89
N ALA A 400 -19.20 29.97 7.45
CA ALA A 400 -18.38 29.14 8.33
C ALA A 400 -17.16 29.91 8.85
N GLN A 401 -16.53 30.74 8.00
CA GLN A 401 -15.42 31.60 8.37
C GLN A 401 -15.86 32.66 9.39
N ALA A 402 -17.03 33.26 9.22
CA ALA A 402 -17.56 34.23 10.17
C ALA A 402 -17.77 33.63 11.57
N VAL A 403 -18.15 32.34 11.66
CA VAL A 403 -18.24 31.63 12.95
C VAL A 403 -16.85 31.34 13.52
N ALA A 404 -15.88 30.99 12.68
CA ALA A 404 -14.49 30.80 13.10
C ALA A 404 -13.88 32.08 13.68
N ASP A 405 -14.12 33.22 13.05
CA ASP A 405 -13.62 34.53 13.49
C ASP A 405 -14.29 34.97 14.81
N ALA A 406 -15.54 34.56 15.05
CA ALA A 406 -16.29 34.85 16.27
C ALA A 406 -16.06 33.83 17.41
N ALA A 407 -15.31 32.75 17.16
CA ALA A 407 -15.14 31.68 18.13
C ALA A 407 -14.24 32.08 19.32
N PRO A 408 -14.59 31.68 20.55
CA PRO A 408 -13.69 31.86 21.70
C PRO A 408 -12.44 30.99 21.57
N GLU A 409 -11.35 31.34 22.28
CA GLU A 409 -10.07 30.64 22.19
C GLU A 409 -10.12 29.14 22.51
N ASP A 410 -11.14 28.69 23.27
CA ASP A 410 -11.31 27.29 23.67
C ASP A 410 -12.25 26.48 22.76
N LEU A 411 -12.72 27.06 21.65
CA LEU A 411 -13.53 26.39 20.63
C LEU A 411 -12.84 26.47 19.26
N SER A 412 -12.43 25.33 18.72
CA SER A 412 -11.90 25.26 17.36
C SER A 412 -13.02 25.13 16.33
N VAL A 413 -13.03 25.97 15.30
CA VAL A 413 -14.00 25.87 14.20
C VAL A 413 -13.33 25.24 12.98
N ILE A 414 -13.88 24.12 12.51
CA ILE A 414 -13.48 23.48 11.27
C ILE A 414 -14.36 24.08 10.16
N VAL A 415 -13.74 24.91 9.32
CA VAL A 415 -14.43 25.54 8.19
C VAL A 415 -14.70 24.49 7.12
N GLY A 416 -15.95 24.43 6.66
CA GLY A 416 -16.35 23.49 5.61
C GLY A 416 -17.47 24.01 4.72
N GLN A 417 -17.71 23.27 3.64
CA GLN A 417 -18.71 23.57 2.63
C GLN A 417 -19.56 22.34 2.36
N GLU A 418 -20.86 22.53 2.25
CA GLU A 418 -21.77 21.56 1.64
C GLU A 418 -21.78 21.81 0.12
N VAL A 419 -21.23 20.87 -0.65
CA VAL A 419 -21.02 21.01 -2.10
C VAL A 419 -22.03 20.13 -2.84
N ARG A 420 -22.75 20.73 -3.78
CA ARG A 420 -23.69 20.00 -4.65
C ARG A 420 -22.96 19.56 -5.91
N THR A 421 -22.54 18.30 -5.94
CA THR A 421 -21.88 17.69 -7.11
C THR A 421 -22.93 17.24 -8.14
N ALA A 422 -22.49 16.90 -9.35
CA ALA A 422 -23.30 16.23 -10.36
C ALA A 422 -23.86 14.87 -9.88
N ASP A 423 -23.19 14.26 -8.88
CA ASP A 423 -23.47 12.93 -8.38
C ASP A 423 -24.23 12.94 -7.03
N GLY A 424 -24.49 14.10 -6.44
CA GLY A 424 -25.10 14.25 -5.12
C GLY A 424 -24.35 15.20 -4.18
N VAL A 425 -24.84 15.39 -2.97
CA VAL A 425 -24.24 16.30 -1.98
C VAL A 425 -23.15 15.59 -1.18
N ILE A 426 -21.99 16.25 -1.08
CA ILE A 426 -20.93 15.88 -0.14
C ILE A 426 -20.49 17.10 0.66
N VAL A 427 -19.79 16.87 1.77
CA VAL A 427 -19.25 17.91 2.64
C VAL A 427 -17.73 17.88 2.58
N GLY A 428 -17.13 19.01 2.25
CA GLY A 428 -15.69 19.22 2.39
C GLY A 428 -15.39 19.96 3.69
N LEU A 429 -14.55 19.41 4.54
CA LEU A 429 -14.10 20.05 5.79
C LEU A 429 -12.62 20.44 5.71
N PHE A 430 -12.18 21.35 6.58
CA PHE A 430 -10.84 21.95 6.60
C PHE A 430 -10.51 22.65 5.28
N LEU A 431 -11.48 23.38 4.74
CA LEU A 431 -11.33 24.12 3.49
C LEU A 431 -10.81 25.53 3.75
N VAL A 432 -9.93 25.98 2.85
CA VAL A 432 -9.40 27.35 2.79
C VAL A 432 -9.94 28.10 1.57
N GLU A 433 -10.34 27.39 0.51
CA GLU A 433 -10.95 27.93 -0.69
C GLU A 433 -12.27 27.22 -1.00
N SER A 434 -13.27 27.99 -1.44
CA SER A 434 -14.57 27.45 -1.84
C SER A 434 -14.46 26.49 -3.02
N ILE A 435 -15.29 25.45 -3.00
CA ILE A 435 -15.38 24.44 -4.06
C ILE A 435 -16.57 24.76 -4.97
N PRO A 436 -16.43 24.72 -6.30
CA PRO A 436 -17.54 24.96 -7.21
C PRO A 436 -18.56 23.79 -7.19
N ASP A 437 -19.84 24.14 -7.33
CA ASP A 437 -20.92 23.17 -7.53
C ASP A 437 -20.92 22.60 -8.96
N GLY A 438 -21.59 21.45 -9.13
CA GLY A 438 -21.85 20.82 -10.42
C GLY A 438 -20.70 19.99 -11.01
N GLU A 439 -19.53 19.98 -10.38
CA GLU A 439 -18.44 19.05 -10.73
C GLU A 439 -18.79 17.60 -10.33
N SER A 440 -18.08 16.62 -10.87
CA SER A 440 -18.24 15.22 -10.46
C SER A 440 -17.70 14.98 -9.06
N LEU A 441 -18.19 13.92 -8.39
CA LEU A 441 -17.70 13.48 -7.08
C LEU A 441 -16.17 13.35 -7.05
N GLU A 442 -15.58 12.79 -8.10
CA GLU A 442 -14.12 12.63 -8.25
C GLU A 442 -13.37 13.97 -8.24
N MET A 443 -13.85 14.94 -9.01
CA MET A 443 -13.19 16.24 -9.11
C MET A 443 -13.37 17.05 -7.83
N THR A 444 -14.58 17.06 -7.27
CA THR A 444 -14.87 17.72 -6.00
C THR A 444 -14.03 17.14 -4.86
N ALA A 445 -14.00 15.81 -4.71
CA ALA A 445 -13.20 15.13 -3.69
C ALA A 445 -11.70 15.42 -3.85
N ARG A 446 -11.22 15.53 -5.09
CA ARG A 446 -9.84 15.90 -5.39
C ARG A 446 -9.51 17.32 -4.92
N ARG A 447 -10.34 18.31 -5.23
CA ARG A 447 -10.10 19.70 -4.78
C ARG A 447 -10.11 19.82 -3.26
N ILE A 448 -11.02 19.10 -2.59
CA ILE A 448 -11.03 19.00 -1.12
C ILE A 448 -9.69 18.42 -0.63
N ALA A 449 -9.21 17.34 -1.26
CA ALA A 449 -7.95 16.70 -0.90
C ALA A 449 -6.71 17.58 -1.14
N GLU A 450 -6.69 18.36 -2.23
CA GLU A 450 -5.61 19.29 -2.57
C GLU A 450 -5.43 20.38 -1.50
N GLN A 451 -6.50 20.72 -0.77
CA GLN A 451 -6.46 21.62 0.39
C GLN A 451 -6.13 20.92 1.72
N GLY A 452 -5.85 19.60 1.71
CA GLY A 452 -5.70 18.81 2.93
C GLY A 452 -7.01 18.53 3.67
N GLY A 453 -8.14 18.78 3.02
CA GLY A 453 -9.48 18.65 3.57
C GLY A 453 -9.96 17.22 3.75
N MET A 454 -11.13 17.07 4.38
CA MET A 454 -11.79 15.79 4.60
C MET A 454 -13.10 15.71 3.81
N VAL A 455 -13.34 14.59 3.12
CA VAL A 455 -14.56 14.34 2.35
C VAL A 455 -15.54 13.52 3.18
N VAL A 456 -16.69 14.11 3.50
CA VAL A 456 -17.74 13.50 4.30
C VAL A 456 -19.00 13.35 3.47
N VAL A 457 -19.63 12.17 3.50
CA VAL A 457 -20.98 12.01 2.96
C VAL A 457 -21.98 12.32 4.08
N PRO A 458 -22.76 13.42 3.98
CA PRO A 458 -23.76 13.75 4.99
C PRO A 458 -24.94 12.78 4.88
N HIS A 459 -25.50 12.30 5.98
CA HIS A 459 -26.72 11.46 6.03
C HIS A 459 -26.95 10.54 4.81
N PRO A 460 -26.17 9.46 4.66
CA PRO A 460 -26.13 8.63 3.43
C PRO A 460 -27.46 7.95 3.04
N ASP A 461 -28.49 7.95 3.89
CA ASP A 461 -29.84 7.44 3.55
C ASP A 461 -30.73 8.48 2.82
N SER A 462 -30.23 9.71 2.61
CA SER A 462 -30.94 10.77 1.88
C SER A 462 -30.89 10.56 0.36
N ALA A 463 -31.95 10.92 -0.35
CA ALA A 463 -31.96 10.92 -1.82
C ALA A 463 -31.07 12.00 -2.44
N GLU A 464 -30.55 12.94 -1.65
CA GLU A 464 -29.70 14.04 -2.13
C GLU A 464 -28.20 13.67 -2.20
N VAL A 465 -27.79 12.52 -1.67
CA VAL A 465 -26.39 12.09 -1.63
C VAL A 465 -26.05 11.16 -2.79
N PRO A 466 -24.75 10.92 -3.07
CA PRO A 466 -24.36 9.93 -4.07
C PRO A 466 -24.95 8.55 -3.80
N SER A 467 -25.32 7.85 -4.87
CA SER A 467 -25.95 6.53 -4.76
C SER A 467 -25.05 5.54 -4.03
N ALA A 468 -25.66 4.57 -3.34
CA ALA A 468 -24.90 3.55 -2.60
C ALA A 468 -23.92 2.77 -3.50
N ASP A 469 -24.26 2.54 -4.76
CA ASP A 469 -23.38 1.88 -5.75
C ASP A 469 -22.20 2.77 -6.12
N LEU A 470 -22.43 4.08 -6.34
CA LEU A 470 -21.35 5.01 -6.62
C LEU A 470 -20.42 5.19 -5.41
N LEU A 471 -20.98 5.30 -4.20
CA LEU A 471 -20.20 5.36 -2.96
C LEU A 471 -19.38 4.09 -2.73
N ARG A 472 -19.91 2.93 -3.10
CA ARG A 472 -19.17 1.65 -3.05
C ARG A 472 -17.99 1.67 -4.02
N ASP A 473 -18.27 2.00 -5.28
CA ASP A 473 -17.27 2.02 -6.37
C ASP A 473 -16.21 3.11 -6.17
N ARG A 474 -16.56 4.19 -5.48
CA ARG A 474 -15.71 5.36 -5.23
C ARG A 474 -15.39 5.57 -3.75
N SER A 475 -15.50 4.53 -2.95
CA SER A 475 -15.24 4.58 -1.50
C SER A 475 -13.84 5.09 -1.15
N VAL A 476 -12.87 5.01 -2.08
CA VAL A 476 -11.52 5.59 -1.93
C VAL A 476 -11.52 7.11 -1.82
N LEU A 477 -12.55 7.78 -2.33
CA LEU A 477 -12.69 9.23 -2.30
C LEU A 477 -13.26 9.76 -0.98
N ILE A 478 -13.83 8.88 -0.15
CA ILE A 478 -14.65 9.24 1.01
C ILE A 478 -13.87 8.93 2.29
N ASP A 479 -13.77 9.92 3.18
CA ASP A 479 -13.07 9.78 4.46
C ASP A 479 -14.00 9.34 5.58
N ALA A 480 -15.23 9.85 5.58
CA ALA A 480 -16.23 9.54 6.60
C ALA A 480 -17.67 9.60 6.06
N VAL A 481 -18.56 8.94 6.80
CA VAL A 481 -20.01 9.04 6.62
C VAL A 481 -20.64 9.58 7.91
N GLU A 482 -21.57 10.53 7.78
CA GLU A 482 -22.36 11.02 8.90
C GLU A 482 -23.56 10.09 9.14
N LEU A 483 -23.39 9.08 10.01
CA LEU A 483 -24.46 8.11 10.31
C LEU A 483 -25.39 8.55 11.43
N VAL A 484 -25.03 9.62 12.15
CA VAL A 484 -25.76 10.02 13.35
C VAL A 484 -25.93 11.51 13.33
N THR A 485 -27.19 11.95 13.39
CA THR A 485 -27.48 13.36 13.56
C THR A 485 -28.40 13.64 14.71
N ALA A 486 -28.14 14.75 15.39
CA ALA A 486 -29.03 15.25 16.45
C ALA A 486 -30.44 15.48 15.91
N VAL A 487 -30.51 16.12 14.73
CA VAL A 487 -31.75 16.39 14.01
C VAL A 487 -31.76 15.50 12.77
N GLY A 488 -32.67 14.53 12.72
CA GLY A 488 -32.77 13.53 11.62
C GLY A 488 -32.55 12.07 12.04
N GLY A 489 -32.00 11.81 13.22
CA GLY A 489 -31.93 10.47 13.81
C GLY A 489 -30.67 9.67 13.48
N GLN A 490 -30.76 8.34 13.59
CA GLN A 490 -29.67 7.42 13.23
C GLN A 490 -29.90 6.90 11.82
N GLY A 491 -28.82 6.81 11.03
CA GLY A 491 -28.83 6.15 9.74
C GLY A 491 -29.20 4.67 9.86
N SER A 492 -29.63 4.09 8.74
CA SER A 492 -30.12 2.71 8.69
C SER A 492 -29.02 1.70 9.10
N VAL A 493 -29.44 0.58 9.67
CA VAL A 493 -28.53 -0.53 10.02
C VAL A 493 -27.77 -1.02 8.79
N ASP A 494 -28.41 -1.01 7.63
CA ASP A 494 -27.78 -1.43 6.38
C ASP A 494 -26.72 -0.44 5.90
N THR A 495 -26.93 0.87 6.06
CA THR A 495 -25.94 1.88 5.75
C THR A 495 -24.78 1.90 6.73
N ALA A 496 -25.04 1.65 8.02
CA ALA A 496 -23.98 1.45 9.01
C ALA A 496 -23.13 0.21 8.68
N ARG A 497 -23.76 -0.90 8.27
CA ARG A 497 -23.05 -2.11 7.80
C ARG A 497 -22.29 -1.85 6.51
N ALA A 498 -22.86 -1.10 5.57
CA ALA A 498 -22.19 -0.75 4.31
C ALA A 498 -20.95 0.13 4.55
N ALA A 499 -21.06 1.15 5.42
CA ALA A 499 -19.94 1.97 5.82
C ALA A 499 -18.84 1.16 6.51
N ALA A 500 -19.21 0.26 7.42
CA ALA A 500 -18.28 -0.66 8.07
C ALA A 500 -17.57 -1.55 7.04
N ARG A 501 -18.30 -2.14 6.08
CA ARG A 501 -17.76 -2.96 4.98
C ARG A 501 -16.83 -2.23 4.03
N LEU A 502 -17.10 -0.94 3.83
CA LEU A 502 -16.25 -0.07 3.02
C LEU A 502 -15.06 0.48 3.82
N GLY A 503 -15.03 0.27 5.14
CA GLY A 503 -13.99 0.76 6.05
C GLY A 503 -13.97 2.28 6.18
N LEU A 504 -15.13 2.92 6.02
CA LEU A 504 -15.30 4.37 6.14
C LEU A 504 -15.39 4.74 7.63
N ASN A 505 -14.78 5.88 8.00
CA ASN A 505 -14.97 6.40 9.34
C ASN A 505 -16.43 6.83 9.54
N VAL A 506 -16.90 6.78 10.78
CA VAL A 506 -18.23 7.26 11.14
C VAL A 506 -18.08 8.54 11.94
N VAL A 507 -18.80 9.57 11.51
CA VAL A 507 -18.92 10.84 12.22
C VAL A 507 -20.36 11.09 12.64
N ALA A 508 -20.53 12.07 13.52
CA ALA A 508 -21.82 12.52 13.99
C ALA A 508 -21.84 14.04 14.12
N GLY A 509 -22.99 14.64 13.86
CA GLY A 509 -23.15 16.09 13.95
C GLY A 509 -24.57 16.54 14.22
N THR A 510 -24.76 17.85 14.32
CA THR A 510 -26.09 18.44 14.49
C THR A 510 -26.96 18.21 13.25
N GLY A 511 -26.38 18.33 12.05
CA GLY A 511 -26.95 17.93 10.76
C GLY A 511 -28.00 18.88 10.15
N SER A 512 -28.66 19.70 10.97
CA SER A 512 -29.67 20.69 10.53
C SER A 512 -29.16 22.12 10.50
N ALA A 513 -29.90 22.99 9.79
CA ALA A 513 -29.72 24.42 9.89
C ALA A 513 -30.34 24.93 11.21
N GLY A 514 -29.54 25.61 12.03
CA GLY A 514 -29.99 26.18 13.32
C GLY A 514 -29.24 25.63 14.53
N LEU A 515 -29.56 26.16 15.72
CA LEU A 515 -28.90 25.80 16.98
C LEU A 515 -29.59 24.63 17.70
N GLU A 516 -30.69 24.12 17.15
CA GLU A 516 -31.40 22.97 17.68
C GLU A 516 -30.54 21.71 17.53
N GLY A 517 -30.29 21.00 18.63
CA GLY A 517 -29.48 19.78 18.62
C GLY A 517 -27.98 19.97 18.90
N VAL A 518 -27.49 21.21 18.98
CA VAL A 518 -26.09 21.49 19.36
C VAL A 518 -25.79 20.85 20.72
N GLY A 519 -24.78 19.98 20.76
CA GLY A 519 -24.37 19.24 21.96
C GLY A 519 -25.15 17.96 22.26
N ALA A 520 -26.20 17.63 21.49
CA ALA A 520 -26.95 16.39 21.67
C ALA A 520 -26.14 15.15 21.23
N VAL A 521 -25.24 15.35 20.27
CA VAL A 521 -24.25 14.36 19.85
C VAL A 521 -22.91 15.01 19.62
N ALA A 522 -21.84 14.26 19.90
CA ALA A 522 -20.50 14.60 19.44
C ALA A 522 -19.71 13.33 19.18
N VAL A 523 -18.53 13.51 18.61
CA VAL A 523 -17.53 12.48 18.42
C VAL A 523 -16.35 12.79 19.33
N ARG A 524 -15.99 11.85 20.21
CA ARG A 524 -14.79 11.94 21.04
C ARG A 524 -13.64 11.23 20.35
N LEU A 525 -12.55 11.96 20.12
CA LEU A 525 -11.33 11.48 19.47
C LEU A 525 -10.10 12.14 20.12
N ARG A 526 -8.89 11.69 19.77
CA ARG A 526 -7.67 12.40 20.18
C ARG A 526 -7.64 13.81 19.57
N SER A 527 -6.92 14.74 20.20
CA SER A 527 -6.61 16.03 19.59
C SER A 527 -5.94 15.85 18.22
N PHE A 528 -6.16 16.83 17.34
CA PHE A 528 -5.62 16.85 15.98
C PHE A 528 -5.25 18.27 15.56
N SER A 529 -4.29 18.40 14.63
CA SER A 529 -3.83 19.69 14.10
C SER A 529 -4.45 20.09 12.77
N ASP A 530 -4.84 19.13 11.94
CA ASP A 530 -5.33 19.36 10.57
C ASP A 530 -6.30 18.26 10.11
N GLY A 531 -6.80 18.39 8.88
CA GLY A 531 -7.76 17.44 8.29
C GLY A 531 -7.21 16.02 8.14
N ARG A 532 -5.93 15.87 7.80
CA ARG A 532 -5.29 14.54 7.64
C ARG A 532 -5.12 13.87 9.00
N ASP A 533 -4.68 14.63 9.98
CA ASP A 533 -4.53 14.17 11.36
C ASP A 533 -5.88 13.80 11.99
N CYS A 534 -6.94 14.57 11.67
CA CYS A 534 -8.31 14.28 12.06
C CYS A 534 -8.83 12.95 11.48
N VAL A 535 -8.62 12.68 10.19
CA VAL A 535 -8.98 11.39 9.57
C VAL A 535 -8.28 10.22 10.26
N ALA A 536 -7.02 10.38 10.65
CA ALA A 536 -6.30 9.36 11.41
C ALA A 536 -6.87 9.19 12.83
N ALA A 537 -7.25 10.28 13.49
CA ALA A 537 -7.87 10.28 14.82
C ALA A 537 -9.25 9.61 14.84
N LEU A 538 -10.02 9.69 13.74
CA LEU A 538 -11.35 9.08 13.62
C LEU A 538 -11.38 7.55 13.76
N ARG A 539 -10.26 6.85 13.50
CA ARG A 539 -10.21 5.38 13.60
C ARG A 539 -10.58 4.82 14.97
N ASN A 540 -10.31 5.58 16.03
CA ASN A 540 -10.58 5.18 17.40
C ASN A 540 -11.64 6.08 18.05
N ALA A 541 -12.36 6.83 17.23
CA ALA A 541 -13.36 7.77 17.72
C ALA A 541 -14.59 7.07 18.28
N ARG A 542 -15.25 7.73 19.23
CA ARG A 542 -16.50 7.24 19.84
C ARG A 542 -17.57 8.29 19.74
N ILE A 543 -18.73 7.92 19.26
CA ILE A 543 -19.92 8.78 19.31
C ILE A 543 -20.39 8.84 20.78
N VAL A 544 -20.63 10.05 21.29
CA VAL A 544 -21.08 10.30 22.66
C VAL A 544 -22.45 11.01 22.65
N ARG A 545 -23.36 10.59 23.53
CA ARG A 545 -24.72 11.14 23.68
C ARG A 545 -25.25 11.01 25.12
N PRO A 546 -25.85 12.06 25.72
CA PRO A 546 -25.51 13.48 25.51
C PRO A 546 -24.10 13.78 26.06
N LEU A 547 -23.54 14.95 25.76
CA LEU A 547 -22.26 15.37 26.32
C LEU A 547 -22.32 15.42 27.86
N PRO A 548 -21.37 14.79 28.59
CA PRO A 548 -21.29 14.97 30.03
C PRO A 548 -20.93 16.42 30.32
N GLY A 549 -21.79 17.16 31.03
CA GLY A 549 -21.60 18.59 31.30
C GLY A 549 -20.18 18.90 31.80
N ARG A 550 -19.50 19.88 31.17
CA ARG A 550 -18.13 20.30 31.52
C ARG A 550 -18.07 20.67 33.01
N ARG A 551 -17.47 19.82 33.85
CA ARG A 551 -16.84 20.31 35.09
C ARG A 551 -15.63 21.14 34.66
N ALA A 552 -15.64 22.43 35.01
CA ALA A 552 -14.64 23.42 34.64
C ALA A 552 -13.20 22.88 34.75
N ARG A 553 -12.56 22.61 33.60
CA ARG A 553 -11.13 22.33 33.50
C ARG A 553 -10.42 23.69 33.63
N ARG A 554 -9.91 24.01 34.83
CA ARG A 554 -9.06 25.19 35.05
C ARG A 554 -7.79 25.05 34.21
N GLY A 555 -7.46 26.13 33.51
CA GLY A 555 -6.53 26.20 32.39
C GLY A 555 -5.10 25.71 32.62
N ARG A 556 -4.42 25.47 31.51
CA ARG A 556 -2.99 25.75 31.31
C ARG A 556 -2.63 25.68 29.81
N HIS A 557 -1.99 26.75 29.35
CA HIS A 557 -1.03 26.84 28.22
C HIS A 557 -1.54 26.67 26.77
N ARG A 558 -1.04 27.39 25.75
CA ARG A 558 -0.22 28.62 25.63
C ARG A 558 -0.30 29.02 24.15
N ALA A 559 -0.49 30.31 23.88
CA ALA A 559 -0.52 30.88 22.53
C ALA A 559 0.74 30.58 21.70
N ALA A 560 0.54 30.24 20.43
CA ALA A 560 1.50 30.43 19.35
C ALA A 560 0.77 31.11 18.18
N ARG A 561 0.74 32.45 18.19
CA ARG A 561 0.49 33.25 16.99
C ARG A 561 1.85 33.59 16.39
N SER A 562 2.08 33.28 15.13
CA SER A 562 3.10 33.94 14.32
C SER A 562 2.42 34.90 13.36
N THR A 563 2.97 36.11 13.33
CA THR A 563 2.85 37.14 12.28
C THR A 563 2.97 36.59 10.87
#